data_AF-A0A1H4DIT1-F1
#
_entry.id   AF-A0A1H4DIT1-F1
#
_cell.length_a   1.000
_cell.length_b   1.000
_cell.length_c   1.000
_cell.angle_alpha   90.00
_cell.angle_beta   90.00
_cell.angle_gamma   90.00
#
_symmetry.space_group_name_H-M   'P 1'
#
loop_
_entity.id
_entity.type
_entity.pdbx_description
1 polymer ?
#
loop_
_entity_poly.entity_id
_entity_poly.type
_entity_poly.pdbx_seq_one_letter_code
_entity_poly.pdbx_strand_id
1 'polypeptide(L)'
;MRGLIKSKVDVSAIDEEITALEGRQQHFDNIKSDILSDMNSLDVSDKHYSRKKEDLQKRLYDIYDSLDELEAALNEARKKRHSIAERKTSADNVYKSLIYFDKLIDKLNEEERRTIIEQLVSKVEIYPEKQLNGQWLKSIEFKLLIIKKEMKIFLDNGSQAETVVLMGKTVTRSKSHVDLGLDVEDYYKIKDAEKGQE
;
A
#
# COMPACT_ATOMS: atom_id res chain seq x y z
N MET A 1 -9.98 14.25 -3.36
CA MET A 1 -9.44 13.00 -3.95
C MET A 1 -8.19 12.41 -3.28
N ARG A 2 -7.61 12.99 -2.20
CA ARG A 2 -6.54 12.33 -1.41
C ARG A 2 -7.05 11.32 -0.36
N GLY A 3 -8.35 11.26 -0.12
CA GLY A 3 -8.95 10.49 0.97
C GLY A 3 -9.27 9.01 0.66
N LEU A 4 -9.31 8.62 -0.62
CA LEU A 4 -9.78 7.28 -1.03
C LEU A 4 -8.67 6.22 -1.11
N ILE A 5 -7.41 6.61 -0.90
CA ILE A 5 -6.24 5.70 -0.90
C ILE A 5 -5.58 5.68 0.48
N LYS A 6 -6.41 5.59 1.52
CA LYS A 6 -5.99 5.03 2.80
C LYS A 6 -6.58 3.63 2.95
N SER A 7 -6.51 2.77 1.92
CA SER A 7 -6.44 1.34 2.19
C SER A 7 -5.02 1.05 2.68
N LYS A 8 -4.75 1.42 3.93
CA LYS A 8 -3.58 0.95 4.65
C LYS A 8 -3.82 -0.56 4.78
N VAL A 9 -3.36 -1.34 3.80
CA VAL A 9 -3.36 -2.79 3.93
C VAL A 9 -2.33 -3.07 5.01
N ASP A 10 -2.84 -3.27 6.22
CA ASP A 10 -2.03 -3.42 7.40
C ASP A 10 -1.39 -4.81 7.35
N VAL A 11 -0.13 -4.85 6.94
CA VAL A 11 0.70 -6.06 6.98
C VAL A 11 1.35 -6.26 8.34
N SER A 12 1.15 -5.32 9.29
CA SER A 12 1.69 -5.39 10.66
C SER A 12 1.43 -6.73 11.33
N ALA A 13 0.20 -7.24 11.26
CA ALA A 13 -0.18 -8.52 11.84
C ALA A 13 0.61 -9.70 11.22
N ILE A 14 0.88 -9.68 9.91
CA ILE A 14 1.66 -10.72 9.23
C ILE A 14 3.15 -10.56 9.55
N ASP A 15 3.64 -9.32 9.68
CA ASP A 15 5.02 -9.07 10.07
C ASP A 15 5.28 -9.48 11.53
N GLU A 16 4.32 -9.25 12.44
CA GLU A 16 4.36 -9.75 13.81
C GLU A 16 4.34 -11.28 13.86
N GLU A 17 3.50 -11.92 13.05
CA GLU A 17 3.45 -13.38 12.90
C GLU A 17 4.79 -13.95 12.40
N ILE A 18 5.37 -13.36 11.36
CA ILE A 18 6.70 -13.75 10.84
C ILE A 18 7.76 -13.59 11.93
N THR A 19 7.77 -12.47 12.65
CA THR A 19 8.73 -12.21 13.73
C THR A 19 8.62 -13.25 14.85
N ALA A 20 7.39 -13.63 15.22
CA ALA A 20 7.15 -14.65 16.22
C ALA A 20 7.63 -16.04 15.76
N LEU A 21 7.41 -16.38 14.49
CA LEU A 21 7.89 -17.63 13.90
C LEU A 21 9.42 -17.66 13.80
N GLU A 22 10.08 -16.57 13.41
CA GLU A 22 11.54 -16.46 13.39
C GLU A 22 12.15 -16.59 14.79
N GLY A 23 11.50 -16.03 15.81
CA GLY A 23 11.92 -16.22 17.21
C GLY A 23 11.82 -17.68 17.67
N ARG A 24 10.76 -18.40 17.25
CA ARG A 24 10.64 -19.84 17.50
C ARG A 24 11.68 -20.65 16.73
N GLN A 25 12.02 -20.28 15.50
CA GLN A 25 13.09 -20.91 14.73
C GLN A 25 14.41 -20.84 15.49
N GLN A 26 14.78 -19.63 15.94
CA GLN A 26 16.01 -19.42 16.70
C GLN A 26 16.01 -20.23 18.01
N HIS A 27 14.86 -20.34 18.69
CA HIS A 27 14.74 -21.16 19.88
C HIS A 27 15.00 -22.64 19.60
N PHE A 28 14.42 -23.21 18.54
CA PHE A 28 14.67 -24.60 18.15
C PHE A 28 16.11 -24.83 17.68
N ASP A 29 16.71 -23.89 16.97
CA ASP A 29 18.13 -23.97 16.58
C ASP A 29 19.06 -24.00 17.79
N ASN A 30 18.75 -23.23 18.84
CA ASN A 30 19.50 -23.29 20.10
C ASN A 30 19.35 -24.66 20.77
N ILE A 31 18.12 -25.17 20.90
CA ILE A 31 17.89 -26.51 21.49
C ILE A 31 18.62 -27.60 20.70
N LYS A 32 18.58 -27.52 19.37
CA LYS A 32 19.32 -28.42 18.48
C LYS A 32 20.82 -28.37 18.77
N SER A 33 21.38 -27.16 18.87
CA SER A 33 22.80 -26.97 19.19
C SER A 33 23.16 -27.57 20.55
N ASP A 34 22.33 -27.36 21.56
CA ASP A 34 22.53 -27.91 22.90
C ASP A 34 22.50 -29.44 22.89
N ILE A 35 21.51 -30.05 22.22
CA ILE A 35 21.42 -31.51 22.07
C ILE A 35 22.67 -32.06 21.35
N LEU A 36 23.13 -31.40 20.29
CA LEU A 36 24.34 -31.82 19.58
C LEU A 36 25.60 -31.69 20.46
N SER A 37 25.68 -30.65 21.27
CA SER A 37 26.76 -30.48 22.26
C SER A 37 26.72 -31.61 23.31
N ASP A 38 25.54 -31.90 23.85
CA ASP A 38 25.33 -33.00 24.80
C ASP A 38 25.74 -34.34 24.18
N MET A 39 25.35 -34.58 22.92
CA MET A 39 25.73 -35.76 22.14
C MET A 39 27.24 -35.91 21.99
N ASN A 40 27.94 -34.81 21.74
CA ASN A 40 29.41 -34.81 21.62
C ASN A 40 30.12 -35.04 22.96
N SER A 41 29.47 -34.70 24.08
CA SER A 41 30.03 -34.84 25.44
C SER A 41 29.78 -36.20 26.11
N LEU A 42 29.09 -37.12 25.43
CA LEU A 42 28.76 -38.43 25.99
C LEU A 42 30.01 -39.29 26.28
N ASP A 43 30.10 -39.81 27.51
CA ASP A 43 31.10 -40.79 27.89
C ASP A 43 30.67 -42.21 27.48
N VAL A 44 31.45 -42.82 26.59
CA VAL A 44 31.24 -44.19 26.09
C VAL A 44 31.41 -45.25 27.19
N SER A 45 32.11 -44.91 28.28
CA SER A 45 32.33 -45.79 29.43
C SER A 45 31.15 -45.82 30.40
N ASP A 46 30.18 -44.92 30.26
CA ASP A 46 28.99 -44.87 31.12
C ASP A 46 28.07 -46.10 30.86
N LYS A 47 27.68 -46.79 31.93
CA LYS A 47 26.73 -47.92 31.90
C LYS A 47 25.39 -47.59 31.23
N HIS A 48 25.00 -46.31 31.19
CA HIS A 48 23.78 -45.81 30.58
C HIS A 48 23.99 -45.13 29.23
N TYR A 49 25.20 -45.18 28.66
CA TYR A 49 25.56 -44.53 27.40
C TYR A 49 24.52 -44.76 26.29
N SER A 50 24.18 -46.02 26.00
CA SER A 50 23.25 -46.35 24.92
C SER A 50 21.87 -45.71 25.11
N ARG A 51 21.36 -45.70 26.35
CA ARG A 51 20.05 -45.12 26.66
C ARG A 51 20.07 -43.60 26.56
N LYS A 52 21.13 -42.94 27.05
CA LYS A 52 21.30 -41.49 26.95
C LYS A 52 21.44 -41.05 25.48
N LYS A 53 22.21 -41.81 24.69
CA LYS A 53 22.37 -41.57 23.26
C LYS A 53 21.04 -41.69 22.52
N GLU A 54 20.27 -42.74 22.76
CA GLU A 54 18.98 -42.95 22.11
C GLU A 54 17.98 -41.83 22.46
N ASP A 55 17.93 -41.40 23.72
CA ASP A 55 17.08 -40.28 24.16
C ASP A 55 17.44 -38.97 23.44
N LEU A 56 18.73 -38.62 23.41
CA LEU A 56 19.21 -37.44 22.71
C LEU A 56 18.95 -37.51 21.20
N GLN A 57 19.12 -38.67 20.58
CA GLN A 57 18.80 -38.87 19.16
C GLN A 57 17.31 -38.68 18.90
N LYS A 58 16.43 -39.24 19.74
CA LYS A 58 14.98 -39.07 19.61
C LYS A 58 14.59 -37.60 19.71
N ARG A 59 15.08 -36.90 20.74
CA ARG A 59 14.82 -35.47 20.92
C ARG A 59 15.34 -34.64 19.74
N LEU A 60 16.48 -35.02 19.17
CA LEU A 60 17.03 -34.36 17.99
C LEU A 60 16.12 -34.53 16.77
N TYR A 61 15.57 -35.74 16.55
CA TYR A 61 14.59 -35.97 15.48
C TYR A 61 13.33 -35.13 15.68
N ASP A 62 12.78 -35.10 16.89
CA ASP A 62 11.59 -34.29 17.19
C ASP A 62 11.81 -32.79 16.90
N ILE A 63 13.03 -32.29 17.14
CA ILE A 63 13.42 -30.90 16.83
C ILE A 63 13.53 -30.67 15.32
N TYR A 64 14.04 -31.64 14.55
CA TYR A 64 14.08 -31.53 13.09
C TYR A 64 12.66 -31.51 12.50
N ASP A 65 11.77 -32.39 12.95
CA ASP A 65 10.36 -32.40 12.52
C ASP A 65 9.69 -31.05 12.82
N SER A 66 9.95 -30.51 14.02
CA SER A 66 9.42 -29.19 14.43
C SER A 66 9.97 -28.04 13.59
N LEU A 67 11.25 -28.09 13.19
CA LEU A 67 11.87 -27.09 12.33
C LEU A 67 11.30 -27.13 10.91
N ASP A 68 11.07 -28.33 10.36
CA ASP A 68 10.47 -28.50 9.03
C ASP A 68 9.04 -27.92 8.98
N GLU A 69 8.21 -28.23 9.99
CA GLU A 69 6.87 -27.65 10.11
C GLU A 69 6.92 -26.11 10.21
N LEU A 70 7.87 -25.59 10.99
CA LEU A 70 8.03 -24.16 11.18
C LEU A 70 8.52 -23.45 9.92
N GLU A 71 9.43 -24.06 9.16
CA GLU A 71 9.93 -23.52 7.89
C GLU A 71 8.81 -23.46 6.84
N ALA A 72 7.96 -24.49 6.79
CA ALA A 72 6.77 -24.48 5.93
C ALA A 72 5.83 -23.31 6.27
N ALA A 73 5.55 -23.09 7.56
CA ALA A 73 4.72 -21.99 8.04
C ALA A 73 5.34 -20.61 7.73
N LEU A 74 6.66 -20.44 7.94
CA LEU A 74 7.38 -19.22 7.58
C LEU A 74 7.30 -18.91 6.08
N ASN A 75 7.46 -19.94 5.24
CA ASN A 75 7.39 -19.78 3.80
C ASN A 75 5.98 -19.35 3.36
N GLU A 76 4.94 -19.95 3.95
CA GLU A 76 3.55 -19.56 3.69
C GLU A 76 3.27 -18.11 4.10
N ALA A 77 3.66 -17.72 5.32
CA ALA A 77 3.50 -16.35 5.81
C ALA A 77 4.25 -15.32 4.93
N ARG A 78 5.49 -15.64 4.52
CA ARG A 78 6.28 -14.79 3.61
C ARG A 78 5.64 -14.66 2.23
N LYS A 79 5.13 -15.75 1.65
CA LYS A 79 4.38 -15.73 0.38
C LYS A 79 3.13 -14.87 0.50
N LYS A 80 2.38 -15.01 1.59
CA LYS A 80 1.18 -14.20 1.87
C LYS A 80 1.53 -12.72 1.95
N ARG A 81 2.58 -12.35 2.72
CA ARG A 81 3.08 -10.97 2.80
C ARG A 81 3.49 -10.43 1.43
N HIS A 82 4.25 -11.21 0.66
CA HIS A 82 4.71 -10.80 -0.67
C HIS A 82 3.54 -10.54 -1.62
N SER A 83 2.55 -11.43 -1.67
CA SER A 83 1.37 -11.26 -2.52
C SER A 83 0.57 -9.99 -2.20
N ILE A 84 0.52 -9.61 -0.92
CA ILE A 84 -0.14 -8.39 -0.46
C ILE A 84 0.69 -7.15 -0.84
N ALA A 85 2.01 -7.22 -0.68
CA ALA A 85 2.92 -6.15 -1.07
C ALA A 85 2.93 -5.90 -2.59
N GLU A 86 2.90 -6.95 -3.42
CA GLU A 86 2.81 -6.83 -4.87
C GLU A 86 1.51 -6.16 -5.32
N ARG A 87 0.39 -6.46 -4.65
CA ARG A 87 -0.89 -5.78 -4.89
C ARG A 87 -0.81 -4.29 -4.58
N LYS A 88 -0.10 -3.90 -3.51
CA LYS A 88 0.16 -2.49 -3.17
C LYS A 88 0.98 -1.79 -4.27
N THR A 89 2.11 -2.38 -4.67
CA THR A 89 2.98 -1.79 -5.71
C THR A 89 2.24 -1.65 -7.03
N SER A 90 1.43 -2.64 -7.41
CA SER A 90 0.61 -2.58 -8.62
C SER A 90 -0.44 -1.46 -8.53
N ALA A 91 -1.11 -1.29 -7.39
CA ALA A 91 -2.10 -0.23 -7.18
C ALA A 91 -1.48 1.18 -7.18
N ASP A 92 -0.35 1.37 -6.50
CA ASP A 92 0.38 2.63 -6.47
C ASP A 92 0.90 3.02 -7.86
N ASN A 93 1.36 2.05 -8.66
CA ASN A 93 1.82 2.28 -10.02
C ASN A 93 0.65 2.63 -10.98
N VAL A 94 -0.52 2.01 -10.79
CA VAL A 94 -1.74 2.39 -11.52
C VAL A 94 -2.15 3.82 -11.15
N TYR A 95 -2.13 4.17 -9.87
CA TYR A 95 -2.48 5.52 -9.42
C TYR A 95 -1.53 6.59 -9.96
N LYS A 96 -0.21 6.36 -9.86
CA LYS A 96 0.80 7.26 -10.45
C LYS A 96 0.55 7.42 -11.95
N SER A 97 0.34 6.32 -12.67
CA SER A 97 0.04 6.36 -14.10
C SER A 97 -1.20 7.21 -14.40
N LEU A 98 -2.28 7.07 -13.64
CA LEU A 98 -3.51 7.87 -13.81
C LEU A 98 -3.30 9.36 -13.52
N ILE A 99 -2.51 9.73 -12.51
CA ILE A 99 -2.17 11.15 -12.26
C ILE A 99 -1.36 11.75 -13.41
N TYR A 100 -0.39 11.00 -13.94
CA TYR A 100 0.39 11.46 -15.09
C TYR A 100 -0.44 11.51 -16.37
N PHE A 101 -1.46 10.66 -16.48
CA PHE A 101 -2.38 10.63 -17.61
C PHE A 101 -3.15 11.96 -17.77
N ASP A 102 -3.64 12.52 -16.67
CA ASP A 102 -4.30 13.84 -16.63
C ASP A 102 -3.40 14.93 -17.22
N LYS A 103 -2.13 14.96 -16.79
CA LYS A 103 -1.13 15.92 -17.28
C LYS A 103 -0.69 15.69 -18.73
N LEU A 104 -0.80 14.46 -19.23
CA LEU A 104 -0.48 14.12 -20.61
C LEU A 104 -1.61 14.55 -21.52
N ILE A 105 -2.86 14.25 -21.16
CA ILE A 105 -4.06 14.60 -21.94
C ILE A 105 -4.19 16.12 -22.13
N ASP A 106 -3.85 16.91 -21.12
CA ASP A 106 -3.89 18.39 -21.21
C ASP A 106 -2.88 18.97 -22.20
N LYS A 107 -1.84 18.23 -22.58
CA LYS A 107 -0.80 18.67 -23.53
C LYS A 107 -1.02 18.18 -24.95
N LEU A 108 -1.98 17.28 -25.15
CA LEU A 108 -2.30 16.69 -26.44
C LEU A 108 -3.36 17.51 -27.16
N ASN A 109 -3.28 17.54 -28.49
CA ASN A 109 -4.29 18.17 -29.33
C ASN A 109 -5.57 17.28 -29.40
N GLU A 110 -6.69 17.82 -29.90
CA GLU A 110 -7.98 17.10 -29.88
C GLU A 110 -7.94 15.77 -30.64
N GLU A 111 -7.20 15.71 -31.74
CA GLU A 111 -7.04 14.50 -32.55
C GLU A 111 -6.29 13.41 -31.78
N GLU A 112 -5.14 13.74 -31.18
CA GLU A 112 -4.36 12.81 -30.35
C GLU A 112 -5.15 12.34 -29.12
N ARG A 113 -5.86 13.27 -28.46
CA ARG A 113 -6.71 12.94 -27.31
C ARG A 113 -7.81 11.95 -27.69
N ARG A 114 -8.44 12.14 -28.85
CA ARG A 114 -9.47 11.26 -29.37
C ARG A 114 -8.91 9.87 -29.66
N THR A 115 -7.78 9.77 -30.36
CA THR A 115 -7.12 8.50 -30.66
C THR A 115 -6.77 7.71 -29.40
N ILE A 116 -6.25 8.39 -28.38
CA ILE A 116 -5.91 7.75 -27.10
C ILE A 116 -7.16 7.22 -26.38
N ILE A 117 -8.24 8.01 -26.33
CA ILE A 117 -9.50 7.57 -25.72
C ILE A 117 -10.09 6.38 -26.48
N GLU A 118 -10.07 6.41 -27.81
CA GLU A 118 -10.54 5.30 -28.66
C GLU A 118 -9.74 4.01 -28.42
N GLN A 119 -8.42 4.11 -28.18
CA GLN A 119 -7.59 2.94 -27.85
C GLN A 119 -7.80 2.42 -26.42
N LEU A 120 -8.21 3.28 -25.50
CA LEU A 120 -8.45 2.93 -24.11
C LEU A 120 -9.84 2.36 -23.86
N VAL A 121 -10.84 2.77 -24.65
CA VAL A 121 -12.22 2.29 -24.52
C VAL A 121 -12.32 0.90 -25.14
N SER A 122 -12.62 -0.09 -24.30
CA SER A 122 -12.79 -1.49 -24.70
C SER A 122 -14.23 -1.77 -25.12
N LYS A 123 -15.20 -1.30 -24.34
CA LYS A 123 -16.62 -1.55 -24.56
C LYS A 123 -17.44 -0.37 -24.05
N VAL A 124 -18.50 -0.02 -24.77
CA VAL A 124 -19.48 0.98 -24.36
C VAL A 124 -20.85 0.31 -24.35
N GLU A 125 -21.55 0.34 -23.23
CA GLU A 125 -22.93 -0.11 -23.13
C GLU A 125 -23.86 1.10 -23.02
N ILE A 126 -24.85 1.15 -23.91
CA ILE A 126 -25.82 2.22 -24.03
C ILE A 126 -27.19 1.67 -23.65
N TYR A 127 -27.99 2.47 -22.96
CA TYR A 127 -29.38 2.13 -22.69
C TYR A 127 -30.19 2.16 -24.00
N PRO A 128 -31.03 1.14 -24.26
CA PRO A 128 -31.85 1.12 -25.48
C PRO A 128 -32.85 2.29 -25.55
N GLU A 129 -33.25 2.83 -24.39
CA GLU A 129 -34.11 4.00 -24.27
C GLU A 129 -33.45 5.05 -23.35
N LYS A 130 -33.68 6.34 -23.65
CA LYS A 130 -33.21 7.43 -22.78
C LYS A 130 -33.86 7.29 -21.42
N GLN A 131 -33.03 7.23 -20.38
CA GLN A 131 -33.51 7.22 -19.01
C GLN A 131 -34.21 8.56 -18.67
N LEU A 132 -35.12 8.54 -17.70
CA LEU A 132 -35.88 9.72 -17.25
C LEU A 132 -34.99 10.90 -16.80
N ASN A 133 -33.75 10.63 -16.39
CA ASN A 133 -32.74 11.61 -16.01
C ASN A 133 -31.90 12.12 -17.21
N GLY A 134 -32.21 11.70 -18.44
CA GLY A 134 -31.44 12.04 -19.65
C GLY A 134 -30.19 11.19 -19.87
N GLN A 135 -29.93 10.20 -19.02
CA GLN A 135 -28.79 9.29 -19.14
C GLN A 135 -29.04 8.28 -20.27
N TRP A 136 -28.10 8.20 -21.20
CA TRP A 136 -28.12 7.22 -22.30
C TRP A 136 -27.01 6.19 -22.17
N LEU A 137 -25.98 6.49 -21.37
CA LEU A 137 -24.82 5.64 -21.19
C LEU A 137 -24.98 4.78 -19.93
N LYS A 138 -24.86 3.46 -20.09
CA LYS A 138 -24.99 2.47 -19.02
C LYS A 138 -23.64 2.15 -18.38
N SER A 139 -22.64 1.81 -19.19
CA SER A 139 -21.30 1.50 -18.71
C SER A 139 -20.24 1.76 -19.78
N ILE A 140 -19.01 2.05 -19.35
CA ILE A 140 -17.83 2.04 -20.22
C ILE A 140 -16.78 1.13 -19.57
N GLU A 141 -16.24 0.21 -20.37
CA GLU A 141 -15.12 -0.64 -19.99
C GLU A 141 -13.83 -0.09 -20.61
N PHE A 142 -12.80 0.06 -19.79
CA PHE A 142 -11.50 0.56 -20.22
C PHE A 142 -10.46 -0.57 -20.22
N LYS A 143 -9.65 -0.63 -21.28
CA LYS A 143 -8.50 -1.52 -21.40
C LYS A 143 -7.21 -0.73 -21.18
N LEU A 144 -6.76 -0.68 -19.93
CA LEU A 144 -5.46 -0.12 -19.59
C LEU A 144 -4.37 -1.14 -19.89
N LEU A 145 -3.46 -0.82 -20.82
CA LEU A 145 -2.38 -1.70 -21.30
C LEU A 145 -1.42 -2.21 -20.19
N ILE A 146 -1.48 -1.61 -18.99
CA ILE A 146 -0.61 -1.93 -17.86
C ILE A 146 -1.23 -3.03 -16.96
N ILE A 147 -2.53 -3.31 -17.06
CA ILE A 147 -3.23 -4.27 -16.19
C ILE A 147 -3.82 -5.39 -17.07
N LYS A 148 -3.52 -6.66 -16.77
CA LYS A 148 -4.19 -7.84 -17.37
C LYS A 148 -5.69 -7.95 -17.04
N LYS A 149 -6.28 -6.96 -16.36
CA LYS A 149 -7.63 -7.00 -15.79
C LYS A 149 -8.44 -5.81 -16.30
N GLU A 150 -9.59 -6.11 -16.88
CA GLU A 150 -10.55 -5.15 -17.41
C GLU A 150 -11.14 -4.30 -16.28
N MET A 151 -11.15 -2.97 -16.43
CA MET A 151 -11.85 -2.07 -15.51
C MET A 151 -13.24 -1.76 -16.08
N LYS A 152 -14.28 -2.01 -15.28
CA LYS A 152 -15.67 -1.66 -15.62
C LYS A 152 -16.12 -0.49 -14.76
N ILE A 153 -16.57 0.59 -15.40
CA ILE A 153 -17.19 1.72 -14.73
C ILE A 153 -18.69 1.63 -15.01
N PHE A 154 -19.48 1.44 -13.96
CA PHE A 154 -20.94 1.45 -14.03
C PHE A 154 -21.44 2.85 -13.71
N LEU A 155 -22.37 3.37 -14.51
CA LEU A 155 -23.01 4.67 -14.27
C LEU A 155 -24.40 4.51 -13.61
N ASP A 156 -24.71 3.32 -13.11
CA ASP A 156 -25.99 3.04 -12.47
C ASP A 156 -25.99 3.50 -11.01
N ASN A 157 -27.14 4.02 -10.59
CA ASN A 157 -27.45 4.64 -9.29
C ASN A 157 -27.44 3.67 -8.09
N GLY A 158 -26.55 2.68 -8.07
CA GLY A 158 -26.27 1.85 -6.90
C GLY A 158 -25.09 2.41 -6.10
N SER A 159 -25.31 3.45 -5.32
CA SER A 159 -24.32 4.10 -4.42
C SER A 159 -23.07 4.65 -5.13
N GLN A 160 -23.18 5.83 -5.71
CA GLN A 160 -22.02 6.60 -6.16
C GLN A 160 -21.79 7.78 -5.21
N ALA A 161 -20.60 7.84 -4.59
CA ALA A 161 -20.15 9.02 -3.87
C ALA A 161 -19.61 10.05 -4.87
N GLU A 162 -20.52 10.72 -5.58
CA GLU A 162 -20.15 11.84 -6.45
C GLU A 162 -19.78 13.05 -5.58
N THR A 163 -18.52 13.47 -5.61
CA THR A 163 -18.14 14.79 -5.12
C THR A 163 -18.22 15.75 -6.29
N VAL A 164 -19.30 16.53 -6.36
CA VAL A 164 -19.38 17.71 -7.22
C VAL A 164 -18.42 18.74 -6.64
N VAL A 165 -17.22 18.87 -7.21
CA VAL A 165 -16.37 20.04 -6.93
C VAL A 165 -16.99 21.21 -7.67
N LEU A 166 -17.67 22.08 -6.91
CA LEU A 166 -18.07 23.40 -7.38
C LEU A 166 -16.80 24.19 -7.72
N MET A 167 -16.41 24.23 -9.00
CA MET A 167 -15.48 25.25 -9.49
C MET A 167 -16.19 26.60 -9.47
N GLY A 168 -16.26 27.22 -8.30
CA GLY A 168 -16.56 28.63 -8.20
C GLY A 168 -15.42 29.39 -8.87
N LYS A 169 -15.66 29.95 -10.05
CA LYS A 169 -14.85 31.04 -10.60
C LYS A 169 -14.95 32.21 -9.61
N THR A 170 -14.07 32.23 -8.61
CA THR A 170 -13.71 33.50 -7.98
C THR A 170 -12.91 34.23 -9.04
N VAL A 171 -13.55 35.20 -9.69
CA VAL A 171 -12.85 36.25 -10.42
C VAL A 171 -11.95 36.93 -9.40
N THR A 172 -10.71 36.46 -9.28
CA THR A 172 -9.67 37.17 -8.56
C THR A 172 -9.31 38.38 -9.41
N ARG A 173 -9.99 39.51 -9.14
CA ARG A 173 -9.36 40.80 -9.45
C ARG A 173 -7.96 40.76 -8.83
N SER A 174 -6.97 41.13 -9.62
CA SER A 174 -5.60 41.34 -9.17
C SER A 174 -5.64 42.18 -7.89
N LYS A 175 -5.13 41.63 -6.78
CA LYS A 175 -5.07 42.38 -5.52
C LYS A 175 -4.17 43.60 -5.73
N SER A 176 -4.71 44.80 -5.56
CA SER A 176 -3.98 46.07 -5.67
C SER A 176 -3.29 46.49 -4.37
N HIS A 177 -3.31 45.63 -3.35
CA HIS A 177 -2.63 45.85 -2.08
C HIS A 177 -2.02 44.54 -1.58
N VAL A 178 -0.94 44.68 -0.82
CA VAL A 178 -0.25 43.60 -0.13
C VAL A 178 -0.57 43.73 1.35
N ASP A 179 -1.06 42.65 1.95
CA ASP A 179 -1.30 42.60 3.40
C ASP A 179 0.04 42.28 4.07
N LEU A 180 0.57 43.24 4.82
CA LEU A 180 1.76 43.07 5.64
C LEU A 180 1.30 42.88 7.10
N GLY A 181 1.61 41.71 7.66
CA GLY A 181 1.43 41.47 9.10
C GLY A 181 2.61 42.06 9.86
N LEU A 182 2.35 43.07 10.68
CA LEU A 182 3.29 43.58 11.67
C LEU A 182 2.93 42.95 13.01
N ASP A 183 3.92 42.41 13.71
CA ASP A 183 3.74 42.01 15.09
C ASP A 183 3.73 43.26 15.99
N VAL A 184 3.12 43.11 17.17
CA VAL A 184 2.87 44.21 18.10
C VAL A 184 4.20 44.82 18.58
N GLU A 185 5.25 44.02 18.64
CA GLU A 185 6.59 44.45 19.03
C GLU A 185 7.22 45.38 17.98
N ASP A 186 7.09 45.07 16.69
CA ASP A 186 7.60 45.94 15.63
C ASP A 186 6.79 47.24 15.52
N TYR A 187 5.49 47.24 15.84
CA TYR A 187 4.70 48.47 15.92
C TYR A 187 5.26 49.47 16.94
N TYR A 188 5.61 49.00 18.14
CA TYR A 188 6.14 49.89 19.18
C TYR A 188 7.56 50.36 18.86
N LYS A 189 8.42 49.51 18.29
CA LYS A 189 9.77 49.91 17.86
C LYS A 189 9.74 51.07 16.86
N ILE A 190 8.84 51.01 15.87
CA ILE A 190 8.73 52.05 14.84
C ILE A 190 8.16 53.35 15.46
N LYS A 191 7.12 53.23 16.29
CA LYS A 191 6.48 54.37 16.94
C LYS A 191 7.41 55.12 17.89
N ASP A 192 8.26 54.41 18.62
CA ASP A 192 9.19 55.02 19.56
C ASP A 192 10.41 55.63 18.85
N ALA A 193 10.78 55.12 17.67
CA ALA A 193 11.81 55.73 16.82
C ALA A 193 11.38 57.11 16.28
N GLU A 194 10.09 57.34 16.04
CA GLU A 194 9.57 58.64 15.57
C GLU A 194 9.51 59.71 16.67
N LYS A 195 9.48 59.32 17.95
CA LYS A 195 9.46 60.27 19.08
C LYS A 195 10.84 60.83 19.46
N GLY A 196 11.92 60.32 18.89
CA GLY A 196 13.29 60.76 19.16
C GLY A 196 13.83 61.83 18.19
N GLN A 197 12.99 62.37 17.30
CA GLN A 197 13.41 63.34 16.26
C GLN A 197 12.80 64.74 16.41
N GLU A 198 12.24 65.10 17.57
CA GLU A 198 11.96 66.50 17.95
C GLU A 198 12.95 67.01 19.02
#